data_AF-A0A6J8ERB2-F1
#
_entry.id   AF-A0A6J8ERB2-F1
#
_cell.length_a   1.000
_cell.length_b   1.000
_cell.length_c   1.000
_cell.angle_alpha   90.00
_cell.angle_beta   90.00
_cell.angle_gamma   90.00
#
_symmetry.space_group_name_H-M   'P 1'
#
loop_
_entity.id
_entity.type
_entity.pdbx_description
1 polymer ?
#
loop_
_entity_poly.entity_id
_entity_poly.type
_entity_poly.pdbx_seq_one_letter_code
_entity_poly.pdbx_strand_id
1 'polypeptide(L)'
;MKPWNVVPSVENGPFAVETLLGRVINGSLNVWPDDKPCKVASCNRIDATSVLLEDQIRNQFNYDFHEKTIDDVVVPSKEDRRFLDIVPKGHHVSELILRQIHIDLQHSGRNHLLARLRENYRLINAPSAVRKLISKCVVCRRLSSPVGDQQMTNLPQDLITPDEPPFSRVGVDYFGPFEVKQRRCRIKRYGVIFTCLSSRAIHFEVAASLDTCTSSYIWVLRRFIARRGQVEKIRTN
;
A
#
# COMPACT_ATOMS: atom_id res chain seq x y z
N MET A 1 32.11 -31.26 22.51
CA MET A 1 32.51 -31.51 23.91
C MET A 1 34.00 -31.80 23.95
N LYS A 2 34.78 -31.08 24.75
CA LYS A 2 36.19 -31.47 25.00
C LYS A 2 36.19 -32.75 25.84
N PRO A 3 37.06 -33.74 25.56
CA PRO A 3 37.30 -34.82 26.51
C PRO A 3 37.89 -34.21 27.78
N TRP A 4 37.23 -34.42 28.93
CA TRP A 4 37.70 -33.86 30.21
C TRP A 4 38.93 -34.60 30.69
N ASN A 5 38.96 -35.91 30.48
CA ASN A 5 40.10 -36.78 30.72
C ASN A 5 40.10 -37.93 29.71
N VAL A 6 41.28 -38.24 29.17
CA VAL A 6 41.52 -39.46 28.39
C VAL A 6 42.30 -40.40 29.29
N VAL A 7 41.73 -41.56 29.59
CA VAL A 7 42.38 -42.61 30.36
C VAL A 7 43.01 -43.59 29.37
N PRO A 8 44.35 -43.60 29.22
CA PRO A 8 45.02 -44.55 28.35
C PRO A 8 44.90 -45.96 28.92
N SER A 9 44.77 -46.96 28.04
CA SER A 9 44.81 -48.37 28.44
C SER A 9 46.25 -48.81 28.72
N VAL A 10 46.42 -49.70 29.69
CA VAL A 10 47.69 -50.39 29.94
C VAL A 10 47.70 -51.57 28.96
N GLU A 11 48.65 -51.61 28.02
CA GLU A 11 48.79 -52.65 26.97
C GLU A 11 47.97 -52.47 25.68
N ASN A 12 48.08 -51.30 25.02
CA ASN A 12 47.57 -51.05 23.64
C ASN A 12 46.07 -51.36 23.39
N GLY A 13 45.29 -51.55 24.46
CA GLY A 13 43.85 -51.78 24.39
C GLY A 13 43.04 -50.49 24.13
N PRO A 14 41.72 -50.61 23.97
CA PRO A 14 40.86 -49.45 23.76
C PRO A 14 40.97 -48.46 24.92
N PHE A 15 41.03 -47.16 24.62
CA PHE A 15 41.16 -46.09 25.60
C PHE A 15 39.79 -45.55 26.01
N ALA A 16 39.65 -45.07 27.25
CA ALA A 16 38.40 -44.50 27.73
C ALA A 16 38.45 -42.97 27.68
N VAL A 17 37.38 -42.35 27.20
CA VAL A 17 37.20 -40.91 27.20
C VAL A 17 36.04 -40.55 28.12
N GLU A 18 36.30 -39.67 29.08
CA GLU A 18 35.28 -39.17 29.99
C GLU A 18 34.57 -37.95 29.40
N THR A 19 33.27 -38.08 29.18
CA THR A 19 32.39 -37.04 28.63
C THR A 19 31.32 -36.66 29.66
N LEU A 20 30.60 -35.55 29.42
CA LEU A 20 29.49 -35.11 30.28
C LEU A 20 28.35 -36.15 30.40
N LEU A 21 28.27 -37.11 29.47
CA LEU A 21 27.26 -38.16 29.43
C LEU A 21 27.77 -39.51 29.97
N GLY A 22 29.03 -39.59 30.41
CA GLY A 22 29.65 -40.81 30.92
C GLY A 22 30.96 -41.16 30.20
N ARG A 23 31.49 -42.36 30.51
CA ARG A 23 32.72 -42.89 29.92
C ARG A 23 32.42 -43.64 28.63
N VAL A 24 33.10 -43.26 27.55
CA VAL A 24 33.00 -43.92 26.24
C VAL A 24 34.33 -44.59 25.93
N ILE A 25 34.28 -45.88 25.60
CA ILE A 25 35.45 -46.68 25.22
C ILE A 25 35.67 -46.53 23.71
N ASN A 26 36.84 -46.07 23.30
CA ASN A 26 37.22 -45.88 21.90
C ASN A 26 38.44 -46.73 21.54
N GLY A 27 38.38 -47.42 20.41
CA GLY A 27 39.41 -48.36 19.96
C GLY A 27 38.84 -49.77 19.75
N SER A 28 39.51 -50.59 18.96
CA SER A 28 39.10 -51.97 18.70
C SER A 28 39.26 -52.82 19.96
N LEU A 29 38.20 -53.51 20.36
CA LEU A 29 38.21 -54.45 21.49
C LEU A 29 39.12 -55.68 21.27
N ASN A 30 39.59 -55.90 20.03
CA ASN A 30 40.35 -57.08 19.63
C ASN A 30 41.64 -56.68 18.90
N VAL A 31 42.74 -56.46 19.62
CA VAL A 31 44.10 -56.42 19.04
C VAL A 31 45.02 -57.23 19.93
N TRP A 32 45.69 -58.20 19.30
CA TRP A 32 46.70 -59.07 19.90
C TRP A 32 48.06 -58.34 19.91
N PRO A 33 49.03 -58.74 20.76
CA PRO A 33 50.22 -57.93 21.00
C PRO A 33 51.20 -58.01 19.84
N ASP A 34 51.09 -57.08 18.89
CA ASP A 34 52.19 -56.71 18.00
C ASP A 34 52.75 -55.36 18.48
N ASP A 35 54.03 -55.36 18.86
CA ASP A 35 54.81 -54.25 19.44
C ASP A 35 55.01 -53.05 18.49
N LYS A 36 53.92 -52.38 18.07
CA LYS A 36 54.00 -51.07 17.40
C LYS A 36 53.23 -50.02 18.21
N PRO A 37 53.90 -48.96 18.72
CA PRO A 37 53.22 -47.92 19.47
C PRO A 37 52.36 -47.04 18.55
N CYS A 38 51.03 -47.17 18.61
CA CYS A 38 50.11 -46.21 17.99
C CYS A 38 50.11 -44.90 18.81
N LYS A 39 50.92 -43.93 18.40
CA LYS A 39 51.11 -42.65 19.10
C LYS A 39 49.97 -41.63 18.94
N VAL A 40 48.87 -41.95 18.27
CA VAL A 40 47.84 -40.94 17.97
C VAL A 40 46.44 -41.50 18.22
N ALA A 41 45.87 -41.13 19.37
CA ALA A 41 44.44 -41.22 19.59
C ALA A 41 43.76 -40.07 18.82
N SER A 42 42.94 -40.39 17.82
CA SER A 42 42.06 -39.41 17.19
C SER A 42 40.73 -39.38 17.94
N CYS A 43 40.27 -38.17 18.30
CA CYS A 43 38.91 -37.98 18.81
C CYS A 43 38.22 -36.91 17.96
N ASN A 44 37.03 -37.25 17.45
CA ASN A 44 36.21 -36.31 16.70
C ASN A 44 35.50 -35.38 17.69
N ARG A 45 35.72 -34.07 17.56
CA ARG A 45 35.03 -33.06 18.37
C ARG A 45 33.63 -32.84 17.81
N ILE A 46 32.60 -33.26 18.54
CA ILE A 46 31.20 -32.93 18.24
C ILE A 46 30.78 -31.73 19.08
N ASP A 47 30.58 -30.56 18.47
CA ASP A 47 30.03 -29.38 19.14
C ASP A 47 28.50 -29.40 19.06
N ALA A 48 27.85 -29.69 20.18
CA ALA A 48 26.39 -29.75 20.29
C ALA A 48 25.81 -28.35 20.58
N THR A 49 25.91 -27.43 19.63
CA THR A 49 25.06 -26.23 19.63
C THR A 49 23.72 -26.60 19.00
N SER A 50 22.61 -26.01 19.46
CA SER A 50 21.26 -26.37 18.99
C SER A 50 21.13 -26.30 17.47
N VAL A 51 21.76 -25.29 16.85
CA VAL A 51 21.77 -25.08 15.40
C VAL A 51 22.53 -26.19 14.66
N LEU A 52 23.69 -26.64 15.16
CA LEU A 52 24.46 -27.71 14.51
C LEU A 52 23.82 -29.09 14.71
N LEU A 53 23.13 -29.32 15.82
CA LEU A 53 22.47 -30.58 16.11
C LEU A 53 21.28 -30.82 15.17
N GLU A 54 20.48 -29.78 14.90
CA GLU A 54 19.37 -29.84 13.95
C GLU A 54 19.86 -30.17 12.53
N ASP A 55 20.95 -29.52 12.10
CA ASP A 55 21.58 -29.80 10.81
C ASP A 55 22.14 -31.22 10.73
N GLN A 56 22.74 -31.73 11.82
CA GLN A 56 23.23 -33.11 11.90
C GLN A 56 22.10 -34.13 11.83
N ILE A 57 20.99 -33.90 12.53
CA ILE A 57 19.80 -34.77 12.47
C ILE A 57 19.21 -34.75 11.06
N ARG A 58 19.10 -33.57 10.43
CA ARG A 58 18.61 -33.41 9.06
C ARG A 58 19.49 -34.17 8.06
N ASN A 59 20.81 -34.07 8.18
CA ASN A 59 21.76 -34.77 7.32
C ASN A 59 21.72 -36.29 7.52
N GLN A 60 21.62 -36.76 8.78
CA GLN A 60 21.48 -38.18 9.07
C GLN A 60 20.20 -38.75 8.48
N PHE A 61 19.07 -38.05 8.64
CA PHE A 61 17.81 -38.47 8.05
C PHE A 61 17.87 -38.51 6.52
N ASN A 62 18.46 -37.49 5.88
CA ASN A 62 18.61 -37.45 4.42
C ASN A 62 19.53 -38.57 3.90
N TYR A 63 20.52 -39.01 4.69
CA TYR A 63 21.36 -40.15 4.36
C TYR A 63 20.59 -41.48 4.48
N ASP A 64 19.87 -41.66 5.59
CA ASP A 64 19.11 -42.88 5.87
C ASP A 64 17.89 -43.03 4.94
N PHE A 65 17.34 -41.92 4.44
CA PHE A 65 16.16 -41.88 3.58
C PHE A 65 16.38 -41.01 2.33
N HIS A 66 17.27 -41.47 1.43
CA HIS A 66 17.63 -40.79 0.17
C HIS A 66 16.45 -40.56 -0.80
N GLU A 67 15.31 -41.24 -0.61
CA GLU A 67 14.08 -41.01 -1.38
C GLU A 67 13.25 -39.81 -0.88
N LYS A 68 13.56 -39.28 0.31
CA LYS A 68 12.84 -38.17 0.95
C LYS A 68 13.84 -37.15 1.49
N THR A 69 14.18 -36.16 0.67
CA THR A 69 14.92 -34.98 1.16
C THR A 69 14.00 -34.14 2.04
N ILE A 70 14.38 -33.92 3.31
CA ILE A 70 13.79 -32.86 4.13
C ILE A 70 14.43 -31.55 3.67
N ASP A 71 13.98 -31.06 2.52
CA ASP A 71 13.95 -29.62 2.33
C ASP A 71 12.72 -29.14 3.09
N ASP A 72 12.84 -28.10 3.93
CA ASP A 72 11.72 -27.48 4.67
C ASP A 72 10.76 -26.75 3.70
N VAL A 73 10.36 -27.41 2.60
CA VAL A 73 9.31 -26.95 1.74
C VAL A 73 8.02 -27.14 2.52
N VAL A 74 7.42 -26.01 2.91
CA VAL A 74 6.08 -26.02 3.50
C VAL A 74 5.11 -26.51 2.44
N VAL A 75 4.85 -27.81 2.46
CA VAL A 75 3.90 -28.45 1.55
C VAL A 75 2.56 -28.59 2.28
N PRO A 76 1.43 -28.18 1.67
CA PRO A 76 0.12 -28.39 2.26
C PRO A 76 -0.15 -29.88 2.50
N SER A 77 -0.87 -30.20 3.60
CA SER A 77 -1.26 -31.56 3.92
C SER A 77 -2.11 -32.18 2.79
N LYS A 78 -2.26 -33.50 2.80
CA LYS A 78 -3.11 -34.17 1.79
C LYS A 78 -4.56 -33.71 1.89
N GLU A 79 -5.07 -33.46 3.10
CA GLU A 79 -6.40 -32.88 3.29
C GLU A 79 -6.47 -31.44 2.77
N ASP A 80 -5.46 -30.61 3.06
CA ASP A 80 -5.42 -29.22 2.59
C ASP A 80 -5.40 -29.15 1.07
N ARG A 81 -4.61 -30.00 0.40
CA ARG A 81 -4.61 -30.08 -1.07
C ARG A 81 -6.00 -30.41 -1.62
N ARG A 82 -6.69 -31.40 -1.04
CA ARG A 82 -8.06 -31.77 -1.45
C ARG A 82 -9.06 -30.63 -1.22
N PHE A 83 -8.91 -29.89 -0.12
CA PHE A 83 -9.74 -28.73 0.17
C PHE A 83 -9.49 -27.58 -0.81
N LEU A 84 -8.23 -27.33 -1.15
CA LEU A 84 -7.85 -26.32 -2.15
C LEU A 84 -8.27 -26.72 -3.57
N ASP A 85 -8.30 -28.02 -3.87
CA ASP A 85 -8.77 -28.55 -5.14
C ASP A 85 -10.26 -28.27 -5.36
N ILE A 86 -11.10 -28.30 -4.31
CA ILE A 86 -12.54 -28.02 -4.40
C ILE A 86 -12.96 -27.09 -3.27
N VAL A 87 -12.94 -25.79 -3.56
CA VAL A 87 -13.37 -24.77 -2.58
C VAL A 87 -14.86 -24.47 -2.78
N PRO A 88 -15.71 -24.69 -1.75
CA PRO A 88 -17.13 -24.38 -1.84
C PRO A 88 -17.38 -22.87 -1.91
N LYS A 89 -18.41 -22.50 -2.68
CA LYS A 89 -18.83 -21.09 -2.83
C LYS A 89 -19.38 -20.57 -1.50
N GLY A 90 -18.84 -19.46 -1.00
CA GLY A 90 -19.36 -18.77 0.19
C GLY A 90 -18.68 -19.14 1.51
N HIS A 91 -17.66 -20.00 1.47
CA HIS A 91 -16.80 -20.22 2.63
C HIS A 91 -15.89 -19.01 2.89
N HIS A 92 -15.57 -18.70 4.14
CA HIS A 92 -14.73 -17.55 4.48
C HIS A 92 -13.36 -17.59 3.76
N VAL A 93 -12.75 -18.77 3.70
CA VAL A 93 -11.47 -19.00 3.01
C VAL A 93 -11.55 -18.64 1.52
N SER A 94 -12.68 -18.90 0.86
CA SER A 94 -12.86 -18.52 -0.55
C SER A 94 -12.79 -17.01 -0.77
N GLU A 95 -13.37 -16.24 0.15
CA GLU A 95 -13.36 -14.78 0.08
C GLU A 95 -11.96 -14.23 0.36
N LEU A 96 -11.22 -14.84 1.30
CA LEU A 96 -9.84 -14.47 1.59
C LEU A 96 -8.91 -14.74 0.41
N ILE A 97 -8.98 -15.93 -0.20
CA ILE A 97 -8.17 -16.28 -1.39
C ILE A 97 -8.46 -15.31 -2.54
N LEU A 98 -9.74 -15.07 -2.83
CA LEU A 98 -10.15 -14.15 -3.88
C LEU A 98 -9.67 -12.71 -3.61
N ARG A 99 -9.73 -12.26 -2.35
CA ARG A 99 -9.25 -10.94 -1.94
C ARG A 99 -7.73 -10.82 -2.08
N GLN A 100 -6.98 -11.85 -1.68
CA GLN A 100 -5.53 -11.87 -1.81
C GLN A 100 -5.10 -11.76 -3.28
N ILE A 101 -5.63 -12.64 -4.14
CA ILE A 101 -5.36 -12.61 -5.59
C ILE A 101 -5.76 -11.27 -6.20
N HIS A 102 -6.84 -10.64 -5.71
CA HIS A 102 -7.29 -9.33 -6.17
C HIS A 102 -6.32 -8.20 -5.83
N ILE A 103 -5.69 -8.24 -4.67
CA ILE A 103 -4.67 -7.27 -4.25
C ILE A 103 -3.37 -7.55 -5.00
N ASP A 104 -2.95 -8.81 -5.12
CA ASP A 104 -1.73 -9.22 -5.81
C ASP A 104 -1.75 -8.81 -7.29
N LEU A 105 -2.90 -8.94 -7.95
CA LEU A 105 -3.12 -8.51 -9.33
C LEU A 105 -3.45 -7.02 -9.48
N GLN A 106 -3.23 -6.20 -8.43
CA GLN A 106 -3.45 -4.75 -8.45
C GLN A 106 -4.82 -4.34 -9.01
N HIS A 107 -5.89 -4.99 -8.54
CA HIS A 107 -7.26 -4.70 -8.95
C HIS A 107 -7.58 -4.94 -10.44
N SER A 108 -6.82 -5.83 -11.08
CA SER A 108 -7.08 -6.26 -12.46
C SER A 108 -8.50 -6.81 -12.67
N GLY A 109 -8.94 -6.77 -13.92
CA GLY A 109 -10.29 -7.19 -14.32
C GLY A 109 -10.61 -8.65 -13.99
N ARG A 110 -11.91 -8.99 -14.09
CA ARG A 110 -12.47 -10.31 -13.75
C ARG A 110 -11.74 -11.48 -14.41
N ASN A 111 -11.33 -11.36 -15.67
CA ASN A 111 -10.71 -12.45 -16.41
C ASN A 111 -9.32 -12.80 -15.87
N HIS A 112 -8.53 -11.80 -15.46
CA HIS A 112 -7.23 -12.02 -14.84
C HIS A 112 -7.37 -12.72 -13.49
N LEU A 113 -8.35 -12.32 -12.68
CA LEU A 113 -8.64 -12.99 -11.41
C LEU A 113 -8.97 -14.47 -11.62
N LEU A 114 -9.82 -14.76 -12.62
CA LEU A 114 -10.23 -16.13 -12.92
C LEU A 114 -9.09 -16.98 -13.46
N ALA A 115 -8.20 -16.42 -14.28
CA ALA A 115 -7.01 -17.12 -14.76
C ALA A 115 -6.10 -17.51 -13.60
N ARG A 116 -5.73 -16.55 -12.75
CA ARG A 116 -4.86 -16.77 -11.60
C ARG A 116 -5.48 -17.70 -10.55
N LEU A 117 -6.79 -17.64 -10.37
CA LEU A 117 -7.51 -18.57 -9.48
C LEU A 117 -7.39 -20.02 -9.97
N ARG A 118 -7.57 -20.25 -11.28
CA ARG A 118 -7.59 -21.60 -11.89
C ARG A 118 -6.24 -22.31 -11.89
N GLU A 119 -5.14 -21.59 -11.67
CA GLU A 119 -3.80 -22.16 -11.56
C GLU A 119 -3.65 -22.99 -10.28
N ASN A 120 -4.26 -22.55 -9.18
CA ASN A 120 -4.04 -23.14 -7.85
C ASN A 120 -5.32 -23.68 -7.18
N TYR A 121 -6.51 -23.22 -7.58
CA TYR A 121 -7.77 -23.52 -6.89
C TYR A 121 -8.92 -23.77 -7.86
N ARG A 122 -9.79 -24.75 -7.58
CA ARG A 122 -11.04 -24.96 -8.35
C ARG A 122 -12.25 -24.57 -7.49
N LEU A 123 -12.61 -23.30 -7.58
CA LEU A 123 -13.77 -22.76 -6.88
C LEU A 123 -15.07 -23.02 -7.66
N ILE A 124 -16.07 -23.58 -6.99
CA ILE A 124 -17.40 -23.82 -7.58
C ILE A 124 -18.06 -22.46 -7.88
N ASN A 125 -18.44 -22.23 -9.14
CA ASN A 125 -19.05 -20.98 -9.59
C ASN A 125 -18.21 -19.71 -9.24
N ALA A 126 -16.89 -19.82 -9.43
CA ALA A 126 -15.91 -18.75 -9.32
C ALA A 126 -16.33 -17.40 -9.96
N PRO A 127 -16.91 -17.34 -11.16
CA PRO A 127 -17.16 -16.08 -11.84
C PRO A 127 -18.17 -15.19 -11.10
N SER A 128 -19.16 -15.82 -10.44
CA SER A 128 -20.15 -15.12 -9.61
C SER A 128 -19.50 -14.52 -8.37
N ALA A 129 -18.60 -15.27 -7.70
CA ALA A 129 -17.89 -14.81 -6.52
C ALA A 129 -16.94 -13.64 -6.84
N VAL A 130 -16.18 -13.74 -7.95
CA VAL A 130 -15.29 -12.68 -8.44
C VAL A 130 -16.07 -11.39 -8.75
N ARG A 131 -17.23 -11.49 -9.44
CA ARG A 131 -18.07 -10.32 -9.71
C ARG A 131 -18.52 -9.62 -8.43
N LYS A 132 -18.93 -10.41 -7.42
CA LYS A 132 -19.32 -9.89 -6.10
C LYS A 132 -18.16 -9.19 -5.41
N LEU A 133 -16.96 -9.78 -5.44
CA LEU A 133 -15.74 -9.18 -4.88
C LEU A 133 -15.41 -7.83 -5.53
N ILE A 134 -15.34 -7.79 -6.87
CA ILE A 134 -15.02 -6.55 -7.62
C ILE A 134 -16.05 -5.46 -7.35
N SER A 135 -17.34 -5.81 -7.32
CA SER A 135 -18.41 -4.84 -7.04
C SER A 135 -18.33 -4.23 -5.63
N LYS A 136 -17.80 -4.97 -4.66
CA LYS A 136 -17.60 -4.50 -3.27
C LYS A 136 -16.29 -3.72 -3.09
N CYS A 137 -15.32 -3.91 -3.98
CA CYS A 137 -14.01 -3.26 -3.89
C CYS A 137 -14.13 -1.75 -4.15
N VAL A 138 -13.71 -0.94 -3.17
CA VAL A 138 -13.76 0.52 -3.27
C VAL A 138 -12.84 1.05 -4.37
N VAL A 139 -11.66 0.46 -4.53
CA VAL A 139 -10.68 0.87 -5.56
C VAL A 139 -11.24 0.62 -6.95
N CYS A 140 -11.72 -0.60 -7.23
CA CYS A 140 -12.37 -0.92 -8.50
C CYS A 140 -13.59 -0.06 -8.78
N ARG A 141 -14.39 0.24 -7.75
CA ARG A 141 -15.57 1.09 -7.91
C ARG A 141 -15.17 2.51 -8.30
N ARG A 142 -14.16 3.10 -7.65
CA ARG A 142 -13.65 4.43 -8.00
C ARG A 142 -13.06 4.47 -9.42
N LEU A 143 -12.29 3.45 -9.81
CA LEU A 143 -11.69 3.36 -11.14
C LEU A 143 -12.72 3.11 -12.25
N SER A 144 -13.80 2.38 -11.94
CA SER A 144 -14.87 2.05 -12.90
C SER A 144 -16.07 3.02 -12.83
N SER A 145 -16.01 4.06 -11.99
CA SER A 145 -17.10 5.04 -11.89
C SER A 145 -17.28 5.74 -13.24
N PRO A 146 -18.51 5.86 -13.75
CA PRO A 146 -18.76 6.71 -14.90
C PRO A 146 -18.39 8.16 -14.55
N VAL A 147 -17.94 8.91 -15.56
CA VAL A 147 -17.74 10.36 -15.41
C VAL A 147 -19.12 10.97 -15.11
N GLY A 148 -19.20 11.83 -14.10
CA GLY A 148 -20.44 12.51 -13.76
C GLY A 148 -20.82 13.49 -14.87
N ASP A 149 -22.07 13.45 -15.33
CA ASP A 149 -22.58 14.44 -16.27
C ASP A 149 -22.82 15.78 -15.55
N GLN A 150 -22.35 16.86 -16.15
CA GLN A 150 -22.60 18.20 -15.63
C GLN A 150 -24.09 18.54 -15.79
N GLN A 151 -24.82 18.58 -14.67
CA GLN A 151 -26.20 19.07 -14.64
C GLN A 151 -26.20 20.60 -14.78
N MET A 152 -26.54 21.11 -15.96
CA MET A 152 -26.66 22.54 -16.23
C MET A 152 -28.04 23.03 -15.80
N THR A 153 -28.08 24.05 -14.94
CA THR A 153 -29.32 24.77 -14.62
C THR A 153 -29.63 25.81 -15.70
N ASN A 154 -30.89 26.22 -15.80
CA ASN A 154 -31.27 27.32 -16.69
C ASN A 154 -30.53 28.60 -16.31
N LEU A 155 -30.05 29.31 -17.33
CA LEU A 155 -29.43 30.61 -17.15
C LEU A 155 -30.42 31.58 -16.48
N PRO A 156 -29.98 32.40 -15.51
CA PRO A 156 -30.84 33.36 -14.87
C PRO A 156 -31.30 34.44 -15.86
N GLN A 157 -32.57 34.85 -15.75
CA GLN A 157 -33.21 35.81 -16.67
C GLN A 157 -32.44 37.13 -16.81
N ASP A 158 -31.81 37.61 -15.74
CA ASP A 158 -30.98 38.82 -15.73
C ASP A 158 -29.81 38.80 -16.75
N LEU A 159 -29.43 37.63 -17.28
CA LEU A 159 -28.41 37.46 -18.33
C LEU A 159 -28.97 37.42 -19.75
N ILE A 160 -30.29 37.26 -19.90
CA ILE A 160 -30.93 36.86 -21.17
C ILE A 160 -31.84 37.97 -21.71
N THR A 161 -32.37 38.83 -20.86
CA THR A 161 -33.24 39.96 -21.24
C THR A 161 -32.45 40.99 -22.05
N PRO A 162 -32.66 41.06 -23.38
CA PRO A 162 -32.16 42.15 -24.21
C PRO A 162 -32.98 43.41 -23.87
N ASP A 163 -32.59 44.58 -24.38
CA ASP A 163 -33.37 45.83 -24.32
C ASP A 163 -33.15 46.76 -23.10
N GLU A 164 -32.26 46.41 -22.17
CA GLU A 164 -31.83 47.34 -21.11
C GLU A 164 -30.57 48.14 -21.48
N PRO A 165 -30.47 49.41 -21.04
CA PRO A 165 -29.28 50.21 -21.29
C PRO A 165 -28.03 49.59 -20.66
N PRO A 166 -26.84 49.88 -21.22
CA PRO A 166 -25.60 49.31 -20.72
C PRO A 166 -25.38 49.71 -19.24
N PHE A 167 -24.94 48.74 -18.43
CA PHE A 167 -24.72 48.88 -16.99
C PHE A 167 -25.98 48.98 -16.10
N SER A 168 -27.20 48.73 -16.61
CA SER A 168 -28.40 48.56 -15.75
C SER A 168 -28.28 47.36 -14.82
N ARG A 169 -27.77 46.24 -15.33
CA ARG A 169 -27.48 45.02 -14.55
C ARG A 169 -26.01 44.70 -14.63
N VAL A 170 -25.39 44.55 -13.46
CA VAL A 170 -23.93 44.47 -13.36
C VAL A 170 -23.52 43.32 -12.44
N GLY A 171 -22.58 42.51 -12.90
CA GLY A 171 -21.81 41.58 -12.08
C GLY A 171 -20.61 42.29 -11.45
N VAL A 172 -20.42 42.17 -10.14
CA VAL A 172 -19.32 42.75 -9.39
C VAL A 172 -18.38 41.65 -8.92
N ASP A 173 -17.09 41.85 -9.19
CA ASP A 173 -16.04 40.94 -8.72
C ASP A 173 -14.82 41.72 -8.21
N TYR A 174 -14.08 41.13 -7.29
CA TYR A 174 -12.86 41.67 -6.72
C TYR A 174 -11.67 40.84 -7.15
N PHE A 175 -10.60 41.48 -7.61
CA PHE A 175 -9.37 40.77 -7.98
C PHE A 175 -8.15 41.36 -7.29
N GLY A 176 -7.35 40.43 -6.76
CA GLY A 176 -5.98 40.62 -6.27
C GLY A 176 -5.84 41.53 -5.04
N PRO A 177 -4.98 41.18 -4.08
CA PRO A 177 -4.27 42.18 -3.30
C PRO A 177 -3.04 42.65 -4.11
N PHE A 178 -3.12 43.81 -4.72
CA PHE A 178 -1.97 44.48 -5.32
C PHE A 178 -1.21 45.28 -4.27
N GLU A 179 0.06 44.96 -4.05
CA GLU A 179 0.91 45.77 -3.19
C GLU A 179 1.41 47.00 -3.94
N VAL A 180 0.88 48.17 -3.56
CA VAL A 180 1.34 49.45 -4.10
C VAL A 180 2.21 50.16 -3.07
N LYS A 181 3.27 50.82 -3.53
CA LYS A 181 4.10 51.66 -2.67
C LYS A 181 3.38 52.99 -2.42
N GLN A 182 2.99 53.25 -1.18
CA GLN A 182 2.48 54.55 -0.75
C GLN A 182 3.47 55.18 0.23
N ARG A 183 4.23 56.16 -0.26
CA ARG A 183 5.32 56.83 0.48
C ARG A 183 6.36 55.81 0.99
N ARG A 184 6.48 55.68 2.33
CA ARG A 184 7.42 54.77 3.01
C ARG A 184 6.81 53.40 3.34
N CYS A 185 5.54 53.17 3.00
CA CYS A 185 4.81 51.94 3.31
C CYS A 185 4.36 51.23 2.03
N ARG A 186 4.23 49.90 2.10
CA ARG A 186 3.52 49.11 1.08
C ARG A 186 2.11 48.85 1.56
N ILE A 187 1.12 49.15 0.74
CA ILE A 187 -0.29 49.03 1.09
C ILE A 187 -0.98 48.15 0.05
N LYS A 188 -1.89 47.29 0.51
CA LYS A 188 -2.72 46.46 -0.36
C LYS A 188 -3.83 47.30 -0.99
N ARG A 189 -4.03 47.12 -2.29
CA ARG A 189 -5.14 47.67 -3.06
C ARG A 189 -5.83 46.55 -3.80
N TYR A 190 -7.11 46.72 -4.04
CA TYR A 190 -7.93 45.73 -4.72
C TYR A 190 -8.51 46.36 -5.98
N GLY A 191 -8.59 45.59 -7.05
CA GLY A 191 -9.36 45.98 -8.22
C GLY A 191 -10.80 45.52 -8.09
N VAL A 192 -11.74 46.39 -8.44
CA VAL A 192 -13.17 46.05 -8.54
C VAL A 192 -13.54 46.06 -10.01
N ILE A 193 -14.15 44.97 -10.45
CA ILE A 193 -14.61 44.75 -11.82
C ILE A 193 -16.12 44.86 -11.80
N PHE A 194 -16.64 45.77 -12.61
CA PHE A 194 -18.05 45.88 -12.93
C PHE A 194 -18.25 45.34 -14.35
N THR A 195 -18.94 44.20 -14.47
CA THR A 195 -19.26 43.55 -15.74
C THR A 195 -20.72 43.76 -16.09
N CYS A 196 -21.02 44.42 -17.20
CA CYS A 196 -22.39 44.58 -17.68
C CYS A 196 -22.95 43.22 -18.10
N LEU A 197 -24.11 42.83 -17.56
CA LEU A 197 -24.74 41.55 -17.88
C LEU A 197 -25.38 41.54 -19.28
N SER A 198 -25.82 42.69 -19.77
CA SER A 198 -26.42 42.87 -21.10
C SER A 198 -25.35 42.89 -22.21
N SER A 199 -24.38 43.81 -22.12
CA SER A 199 -23.39 44.04 -23.18
C SER A 199 -22.02 43.38 -22.97
N ARG A 200 -21.79 42.74 -21.81
CA ARG A 200 -20.47 42.21 -21.39
C ARG A 200 -19.34 43.26 -21.31
N ALA A 201 -19.66 44.55 -21.36
CA ALA A 201 -18.70 45.63 -21.15
C ALA A 201 -18.15 45.60 -19.73
N ILE A 202 -16.85 45.90 -19.59
CA ILE A 202 -16.14 45.86 -18.31
C ILE A 202 -15.72 47.26 -17.88
N HIS A 203 -15.93 47.61 -16.62
CA HIS A 203 -15.45 48.84 -16.00
C HIS A 203 -14.63 48.52 -14.75
N PHE A 204 -13.45 49.14 -14.65
CA PHE A 204 -12.51 48.91 -13.55
C PHE A 204 -12.46 50.10 -12.58
N GLU A 205 -12.41 49.78 -11.29
CA GLU A 205 -12.19 50.75 -10.22
C GLU A 205 -11.18 50.21 -9.21
N VAL A 206 -10.53 51.10 -8.47
CA VAL A 206 -9.59 50.72 -7.40
C VAL A 206 -10.26 50.90 -6.02
N ALA A 207 -10.22 49.84 -5.22
CA ALA A 207 -10.65 49.83 -3.83
C ALA A 207 -9.44 49.85 -2.88
N ALA A 208 -9.59 50.55 -1.76
CA ALA A 208 -8.53 50.70 -0.76
C ALA A 208 -8.38 49.46 0.15
N SER A 209 -9.46 48.73 0.38
CA SER A 209 -9.52 47.52 1.21
C SER A 209 -10.51 46.51 0.60
N LEU A 210 -10.35 45.24 0.97
CA LEU A 210 -11.30 44.15 0.68
C LEU A 210 -12.48 44.17 1.67
N ASP A 211 -12.30 44.86 2.80
CA ASP A 211 -13.31 44.94 3.84
C ASP A 211 -14.58 45.59 3.29
N THR A 212 -15.68 44.85 3.43
CA THR A 212 -17.04 45.34 3.21
C THR A 212 -17.46 46.41 4.21
N CYS A 213 -16.57 46.80 5.15
CA CYS A 213 -16.68 48.02 5.94
C CYS A 213 -16.93 49.21 5.01
N THR A 214 -18.18 49.64 4.99
CA THR A 214 -18.95 50.13 3.84
C THR A 214 -18.31 51.28 3.07
N SER A 215 -17.39 52.02 3.68
CA SER A 215 -16.73 53.18 3.08
C SER A 215 -16.03 52.88 1.75
N SER A 216 -15.16 51.86 1.65
CA SER A 216 -14.31 51.66 0.48
C SER A 216 -15.11 51.28 -0.78
N TYR A 217 -16.03 50.31 -0.64
CA TYR A 217 -16.93 49.90 -1.72
C TYR A 217 -17.95 50.97 -2.07
N ILE A 218 -18.54 51.69 -1.09
CA ILE A 218 -19.46 52.79 -1.39
C ILE A 218 -18.78 53.85 -2.25
N TRP A 219 -17.53 54.21 -1.95
CA TRP A 219 -16.78 55.17 -2.77
C TRP A 219 -16.56 54.67 -4.19
N VAL A 220 -16.24 53.39 -4.35
CA VAL A 220 -16.10 52.74 -5.66
C VAL A 220 -17.42 52.76 -6.43
N LEU A 221 -18.51 52.34 -5.80
CA LEU A 221 -19.84 52.30 -6.40
C LEU A 221 -20.34 53.69 -6.78
N ARG A 222 -20.11 54.71 -5.93
CA ARG A 222 -20.44 56.11 -6.24
C ARG A 222 -19.69 56.61 -7.47
N ARG A 223 -18.39 56.31 -7.59
CA ARG A 223 -17.60 56.66 -8.79
C ARG A 223 -18.10 55.95 -10.03
N PHE A 224 -18.49 54.69 -9.90
CA PHE A 224 -19.08 53.92 -10.99
C PHE A 224 -20.41 54.53 -11.46
N ILE A 225 -21.36 54.77 -10.54
CA ILE A 225 -22.65 55.37 -10.83
C ILE A 225 -22.49 56.77 -11.45
N ALA A 226 -21.58 57.58 -10.93
CA ALA A 226 -21.30 58.92 -11.46
C ALA A 226 -20.80 58.91 -12.91
N ARG A 227 -20.16 57.81 -13.38
CA ARG A 227 -19.64 57.69 -14.75
C ARG A 227 -20.55 56.91 -15.69
N ARG A 228 -21.26 55.90 -15.20
CA ARG A 228 -22.03 54.95 -16.04
C ARG A 228 -23.53 55.07 -15.89
N GLY A 229 -24.01 55.81 -14.90
CA GLY A 229 -25.44 55.96 -14.61
C GLY A 229 -25.93 55.04 -13.50
N GLN A 230 -27.24 55.11 -13.24
CA GLN A 230 -27.88 54.37 -12.17
C GLN A 230 -27.93 52.87 -12.50
N VAL A 231 -27.60 52.04 -11.51
CA VAL A 231 -27.70 50.58 -11.60
C VAL A 231 -29.03 50.13 -11.03
N GLU A 232 -29.70 49.21 -11.71
CA GLU A 232 -30.95 48.60 -11.25
C GLU A 232 -30.69 47.36 -10.40
N LYS A 233 -29.74 46.51 -10.83
CA LYS A 233 -29.42 45.25 -10.14
C LYS A 233 -27.93 44.94 -10.16
N ILE A 234 -27.41 44.63 -8.99
CA ILE A 234 -26.02 44.20 -8.80
C ILE A 234 -26.03 42.73 -8.41
N ARG A 235 -25.20 41.93 -9.08
CA ARG A 235 -24.93 40.53 -8.74
C ARG A 235 -23.47 40.37 -8.34
N THR A 236 -23.24 39.63 -7.28
CA THR A 236 -21.90 39.17 -6.88
C THR A 236 -21.81 37.68 -7.21
N ASN A 237 -20.66 37.23 -7.71
CA ASN A 237 -20.39 35.80 -7.86
C ASN A 237 -20.14 35.13 -6.51
#